data_AF-A0A4V2AMN0-F1
#
_entry.id   AF-A0A4V2AMN0-F1
#
_cell.length_a   1.000
_cell.length_b   1.000
_cell.length_c   1.000
_cell.angle_alpha   90.00
_cell.angle_beta   90.00
_cell.angle_gamma   90.00
#
_symmetry.space_group_name_H-M   'P 1'
#
loop_
_entity.id
_entity.type
_entity.pdbx_description
1 polymer ?
#
loop_
_entity_poly.entity_id
_entity_poly.type
_entity_poly.pdbx_seq_one_letter_code
_entity_poly.pdbx_strand_id
1 'polypeptide(L)' 'MLKSIVPLVLIASTAQAADTVRIYNWSSYIAPDTLQNFTAQTGHPTQYDLYDSNEVLDAKLM' A
#
# COMPACT_ATOMS: atom_id res chain seq x y z
N MET A 1 20.15 34.27 24.57
CA MET A 1 18.76 33.93 24.20
C MET A 1 18.71 32.98 23.00
N LEU A 2 19.64 32.02 22.88
CA LEU A 2 19.77 31.15 21.70
C LEU A 2 19.89 29.64 22.06
N LYS A 3 19.43 29.27 23.26
CA LYS A 3 19.54 27.90 23.80
C LYS A 3 18.21 27.13 23.82
N SER A 4 17.09 27.78 23.47
CA SER A 4 15.74 27.21 23.64
C SER A 4 15.06 26.78 22.34
N ILE A 5 15.73 26.88 21.18
CA ILE A 5 15.14 26.53 19.87
C ILE A 5 15.50 25.08 19.44
N VAL A 6 16.47 24.46 20.10
CA VAL A 6 16.97 23.11 19.73
C VAL A 6 15.94 21.97 19.86
N PRO A 7 15.00 21.93 20.84
CA PRO A 7 14.12 20.77 20.96
C PRO A 7 12.91 20.79 20.01
N LEU A 8 12.67 21.88 19.25
CA LEU A 8 11.46 22.00 18.42
C LEU A 8 11.62 21.46 16.98
N VAL A 9 12.82 21.07 16.56
CA VAL A 9 13.11 20.61 15.17
C VAL A 9 12.96 19.09 15.00
N LEU A 10 12.72 18.33 16.07
CA LEU A 10 12.83 16.86 16.06
C LEU A 10 11.53 16.08 15.77
N ILE A 11 10.43 16.75 15.42
CA ILE A 11 9.20 16.06 14.99
C ILE A 11 8.91 16.41 13.53
N ALA A 12 9.90 16.17 12.66
CA ALA A 12 9.58 15.95 11.25
C ALA A 12 8.93 14.56 11.18
N SER A 13 7.61 14.50 11.07
CA SER A 13 6.88 13.25 10.83
C SER A 13 7.43 12.61 9.56
N THR A 14 8.27 11.59 9.69
CA THR A 14 8.72 10.79 8.56
C THR A 14 7.50 10.04 8.04
N ALA A 15 6.99 10.43 6.88
CA ALA A 15 5.97 9.65 6.20
C ALA A 15 6.59 8.31 5.80
N GLN A 16 6.21 7.24 6.51
CA GLN A 16 6.59 5.88 6.17
C GLN A 16 5.52 5.33 5.23
N ALA A 17 5.94 4.91 4.04
CA ALA A 17 5.04 4.20 3.13
C ALA A 17 4.62 2.86 3.75
N ALA A 18 3.41 2.39 3.42
CA ALA A 18 3.03 1.04 3.77
C ALA A 18 3.89 0.05 2.98
N ASP A 19 4.44 -0.96 3.66
CA ASP A 19 5.34 -1.93 3.04
C ASP A 19 4.64 -2.85 2.02
N THR A 20 3.31 -3.02 2.12
CA THR A 20 2.51 -3.96 1.32
C THR A 20 1.59 -3.26 0.34
N VAL A 21 1.59 -3.71 -0.91
CA VAL A 21 0.64 -3.28 -1.94
C VAL A 21 -0.65 -4.09 -1.83
N ARG A 22 -1.77 -3.42 -1.55
CA ARG A 22 -3.09 -4.05 -1.43
C ARG A 22 -3.84 -3.90 -2.75
N ILE A 23 -4.25 -5.02 -3.34
CA ILE A 23 -4.83 -5.10 -4.68
C ILE A 23 -6.21 -5.73 -4.57
N TYR A 24 -7.20 -5.02 -5.11
CA TYR A 24 -8.57 -5.49 -5.28
C TYR A 24 -8.82 -5.71 -6.77
N ASN A 25 -9.16 -6.93 -7.18
CA ASN A 25 -9.35 -7.22 -8.61
C ASN A 25 -10.45 -8.26 -8.88
N TRP A 26 -10.89 -8.34 -10.13
CA TRP A 26 -11.79 -9.39 -10.61
C TRP A 26 -11.06 -10.73 -10.76
N SER A 27 -11.83 -11.82 -10.70
CA SER A 27 -11.30 -13.15 -11.00
C SER A 27 -10.80 -13.23 -12.46
N SER A 28 -9.71 -13.98 -12.67
CA SER A 28 -9.11 -14.22 -14.00
C SER A 28 -8.60 -12.99 -14.77
N TYR A 29 -8.37 -11.85 -14.10
CA TYR A 29 -7.89 -10.61 -14.73
C TYR A 29 -6.36 -10.44 -14.76
N ILE A 30 -5.61 -11.38 -14.20
CA ILE A 30 -4.13 -11.36 -14.22
C ILE A 30 -3.57 -12.74 -14.57
N ALA A 31 -2.36 -12.78 -15.14
CA ALA A 31 -1.64 -14.03 -15.33
C ALA A 31 -1.13 -14.58 -13.99
N PRO A 32 -1.01 -15.92 -13.81
CA PRO A 32 -0.65 -16.55 -12.54
C PRO A 32 0.69 -16.09 -11.93
N ASP A 33 1.62 -15.61 -12.76
CA ASP A 33 2.97 -15.19 -12.37
C ASP A 33 3.11 -13.69 -12.12
N THR A 34 2.05 -12.90 -12.38
CA THR A 34 2.10 -11.42 -12.32
C THR A 34 2.55 -10.91 -10.95
N LEU A 35 1.97 -11.42 -9.86
CA LEU A 35 2.27 -10.97 -8.49
C LEU A 35 3.67 -11.39 -8.03
N GLN A 36 4.11 -12.59 -8.44
CA GLN A 36 5.46 -13.07 -8.19
C GLN A 36 6.48 -12.16 -8.88
N ASN A 37 6.28 -11.87 -10.17
CA ASN A 37 7.16 -11.01 -10.96
C ASN A 37 7.19 -9.58 -10.40
N PHE A 38 6.03 -9.04 -10.00
CA PHE A 38 5.95 -7.73 -9.33
C PHE A 38 6.78 -7.69 -8.05
N THR A 39 6.62 -8.68 -7.17
CA THR A 39 7.35 -8.75 -5.89
C THR A 39 8.85 -8.89 -6.14
N ALA A 40 9.26 -9.72 -7.11
CA ALA A 40 10.67 -9.90 -7.47
C ALA A 40 11.34 -8.62 -8.02
N GLN A 41 10.60 -7.80 -8.78
CA GLN A 41 11.12 -6.57 -9.36
C GLN A 41 11.12 -5.39 -8.39
N THR A 42 10.11 -5.31 -7.52
CA THR A 42 9.91 -4.13 -6.67
C THR A 42 10.36 -4.33 -5.22
N GLY A 43 10.48 -5.58 -4.76
CA GLY A 43 10.70 -5.90 -3.35
C GLY A 43 9.49 -5.71 -2.44
N HIS A 44 8.33 -5.27 -2.98
CA HIS A 44 7.14 -5.01 -2.19
C HIS A 44 6.21 -6.24 -2.17
N PRO A 45 5.83 -6.76 -0.99
CA PRO A 45 4.82 -7.81 -0.89
C PRO A 45 3.46 -7.31 -1.39
N THR A 46 2.62 -8.26 -1.81
CA THR A 46 1.25 -7.99 -2.27
C THR A 46 0.21 -8.70 -1.41
N GLN A 47 -0.91 -8.03 -1.15
CA GLN A 47 -2.16 -8.65 -0.69
C GLN A 47 -3.16 -8.57 -1.83
N TYR A 48 -3.67 -9.71 -2.29
CA TYR A 48 -4.55 -9.79 -3.46
C TYR A 48 -5.91 -10.37 -3.06
N ASP A 49 -6.93 -9.52 -3.09
CA ASP A 49 -8.31 -9.87 -2.75
C ASP A 49 -9.17 -9.82 -4.02
N LEU A 50 -10.04 -10.83 -4.20
CA LEU A 50 -10.96 -10.90 -5.33
C LEU A 50 -12.35 -10.36 -4.98
N TYR A 51 -13.03 -9.82 -5.98
CA TYR A 51 -14.45 -9.47 -5.92
C TYR A 51 -15.20 -9.96 -7.17
N ASP A 52 -16.51 -10.06 -7.05
CA ASP A 52 -17.41 -10.66 -8.04
C ASP A 52 -18.45 -9.67 -8.61
N SER A 53 -18.52 -8.46 -8.05
CA SER A 53 -19.48 -7.41 -8.44
C SER A 53 -18.98 -6.01 -8.07
N ASN A 54 -19.51 -4.99 -8.75
CA ASN A 54 -19.18 -3.60 -8.45
C ASN A 54 -19.75 -3.18 -7.08
N GLU A 55 -20.89 -3.74 -6.70
CA GLU A 55 -21.55 -3.48 -5.43
C GLU A 55 -20.68 -3.93 -4.24
N VAL A 56 -20.02 -5.10 -4.36
CA VAL A 56 -19.07 -5.59 -3.33
C VAL A 56 -17.81 -4.72 -3.26
N LEU A 57 -17.32 -4.25 -4.42
CA LEU A 57 -16.18 -3.31 -4.45
C LEU A 57 -16.53 -1.98 -3.77
N ASP A 58 -17.67 -1.40 -4.12
CA ASP A 58 -18.14 -0.12 -3.60
C ASP A 58 -18.33 -0.17 -2.08
N ALA A 59 -18.98 -1.22 -1.57
CA ALA A 59 -19.16 -1.45 -0.13
C ALA A 59 -17.86 -1.60 0.67
N LYS A 60 -16.73 -1.86 0.01
CA LYS A 60 -15.40 -1.95 0.65
C LYS A 60 -14.63 -0.63 0.62
N LEU A 61 -14.97 0.27 -0.30
CA LEU A 61 -14.30 1.56 -0.48
C LEU A 61 -15.00 2.70 0.27
N MET A 62 -16.32 2.61 0.43
CA MET A 62 -17.15 3.57 1.18
C MET A 62 -17.24 3.23 2.66
#